data_AF-A0A2U1T033-F1
#
_entry.id   AF-A0A2U1T033-F1
#
_cell.length_a   1.000
_cell.length_b   1.000
_cell.length_c   1.000
_cell.angle_alpha   90.00
_cell.angle_beta   90.00
_cell.angle_gamma   90.00
#
_symmetry.space_group_name_H-M   'P 1'
#
loop_
_entity.id
_entity.type
_entity.pdbx_description
1 polymer ?
#
loop_
_entity_poly.entity_id
_entity_poly.type
_entity_poly.pdbx_seq_one_letter_code
_entity_poly.pdbx_strand_id
1 'polypeptide(L)'
;MATPPFDPPTAEDIRIVSLQLGRPARDVIGISARCVCGAPTVVSTKPRLSDGTPFPTLYYLCHPAATAAVSTLEANGVMTELAALLEGDVADAYRAAHEAFLADRESIEHVEEIAGVSAGGMPTRVKCLHALVGHSLAAGPGVNPIGDLALERAAWSPDVCECADYDAEPANSTTDGSAPDAR
;
A
#
# COMPACT_ATOMS: atom_id res chain seq x y z
N MET A 1 0.54 1.72 13.22
CA MET A 1 0.60 3.00 12.50
C MET A 1 1.98 3.57 12.77
N ALA A 2 2.75 3.82 11.72
CA ALA A 2 4.11 4.34 11.82
C ALA A 2 4.41 5.22 10.60
N THR A 3 4.76 6.47 10.86
CA THR A 3 5.39 7.43 9.92
C THR A 3 6.89 7.54 10.25
N PRO A 4 7.73 8.19 9.43
CA PRO A 4 9.16 8.29 9.68
C PRO A 4 9.51 8.92 11.05
N PRO A 5 10.66 8.54 11.65
CA PRO A 5 11.62 7.55 11.18
C PRO A 5 11.14 6.11 11.37
N PHE A 6 11.56 5.20 10.48
CA PHE A 6 11.17 3.79 10.53
C PHE A 6 12.24 2.91 11.17
N ASP A 7 11.79 1.92 11.93
CA ASP A 7 12.63 0.75 12.23
C ASP A 7 12.87 -0.05 10.95
N PRO A 8 14.10 -0.53 10.71
CA PRO A 8 14.39 -1.38 9.55
C PRO A 8 13.49 -2.63 9.52
N PRO A 9 12.96 -3.03 8.35
CA PRO A 9 12.18 -4.25 8.24
C PRO A 9 13.05 -5.47 8.57
N THR A 10 12.47 -6.46 9.24
CA THR A 10 13.16 -7.72 9.51
C THR A 10 13.29 -8.55 8.23
N ALA A 11 14.17 -9.55 8.22
CA ALA A 11 14.27 -10.49 7.10
C ALA A 11 12.93 -11.22 6.86
N GLU A 12 12.19 -11.49 7.93
CA GLU A 12 10.88 -12.13 7.87
C GLU A 12 9.83 -11.20 7.24
N ASP A 13 9.84 -9.90 7.60
CA ASP A 13 8.97 -8.92 6.95
C ASP A 13 9.21 -8.88 5.44
N ILE A 14 10.47 -8.84 4.99
CA ILE A 14 10.82 -8.84 3.57
C ILE A 14 10.36 -10.12 2.87
N ARG A 15 10.51 -11.28 3.53
CA ARG A 15 10.03 -12.57 3.02
C ARG A 15 8.52 -12.56 2.80
N ILE A 16 7.75 -12.17 3.83
CA ILE A 16 6.28 -12.12 3.74
C ILE A 16 5.83 -11.12 2.68
N VAL A 17 6.39 -9.91 2.65
CA VAL A 17 6.03 -8.90 1.63
C VAL A 17 6.33 -9.45 0.23
N SER A 18 7.45 -10.15 0.04
CA SER A 18 7.77 -10.73 -1.27
C SER A 18 6.74 -11.78 -1.70
N LEU A 19 6.25 -12.61 -0.77
CA LEU A 19 5.17 -13.56 -1.02
C LEU A 19 3.85 -12.86 -1.35
N GLN A 20 3.50 -11.82 -0.58
CA GLN A 20 2.29 -11.02 -0.80
C GLN A 20 2.28 -10.34 -2.17
N LEU A 21 3.44 -9.84 -2.63
CA LEU A 21 3.58 -9.17 -3.92
C LEU A 21 3.75 -10.15 -5.10
N GLY A 22 4.00 -11.44 -4.82
CA GLY A 22 4.37 -12.43 -5.84
C GLY A 22 5.71 -12.14 -6.54
N ARG A 23 6.56 -11.31 -5.95
CA ARG A 23 7.87 -10.89 -6.48
C ARG A 23 8.78 -10.39 -5.35
N PRO A 24 10.11 -10.36 -5.51
CA PRO A 24 11.00 -9.82 -4.49
C PRO A 24 10.62 -8.38 -4.10
N ALA A 25 10.45 -8.15 -2.79
CA ALA A 25 10.29 -6.81 -2.24
C ALA A 25 11.61 -6.04 -2.38
N ARG A 26 11.54 -4.78 -2.83
CA ARG A 26 12.72 -3.94 -3.11
C ARG A 26 12.60 -2.62 -2.37
N ASP A 27 13.74 -2.14 -1.87
CA ASP A 27 13.89 -0.82 -1.24
C ASP A 27 12.86 -0.50 -0.14
N VAL A 28 12.39 -1.54 0.57
CA VAL A 28 11.55 -1.40 1.76
C VAL A 28 12.42 -0.88 2.91
N ILE A 29 12.00 0.22 3.51
CA ILE A 29 12.68 0.90 4.61
C ILE A 29 11.92 0.82 5.94
N GLY A 30 10.69 0.29 5.93
CA GLY A 30 9.89 0.09 7.12
C GLY A 30 8.56 -0.61 6.85
N ILE A 31 7.89 -1.04 7.92
CA ILE A 31 6.54 -1.61 7.89
C ILE A 31 5.59 -0.63 8.61
N SER A 32 4.81 0.11 7.85
CA SER A 32 3.99 1.23 8.36
C SER A 32 2.69 0.76 9.01
N ALA A 33 2.18 -0.40 8.57
CA ALA A 33 0.99 -1.03 9.14
C ALA A 33 1.08 -2.55 9.06
N ARG A 34 0.45 -3.22 10.02
CA ARG A 34 0.42 -4.67 10.16
C ARG A 34 -1.02 -5.16 10.36
N CYS A 35 -1.27 -6.41 9.96
CA CYS A 35 -2.48 -7.15 10.33
C CYS A 35 -2.41 -7.55 11.81
N VAL A 36 -3.54 -7.91 12.42
CA VAL A 36 -3.63 -8.40 13.81
C VAL A 36 -2.70 -9.59 14.11
N CYS A 37 -2.35 -10.41 13.11
CA CYS A 37 -1.39 -11.51 13.26
C CYS A 37 0.09 -11.07 13.22
N GLY A 38 0.35 -9.78 12.95
CA GLY A 38 1.70 -9.21 12.84
C GLY A 38 2.25 -9.14 11.41
N ALA A 39 1.63 -9.81 10.44
CA ALA A 39 2.07 -9.76 9.04
C ALA A 39 1.99 -8.33 8.47
N PRO A 40 2.92 -7.91 7.60
CA PRO A 40 2.87 -6.61 6.94
C PRO A 40 1.58 -6.36 6.17
N THR A 41 1.04 -5.15 6.32
CA THR A 41 -0.10 -4.67 5.53
C THR A 41 0.30 -3.52 4.61
N VAL A 42 1.08 -2.59 5.13
CA VAL A 42 1.63 -1.46 4.37
C VAL A 42 3.13 -1.42 4.59
N VAL A 43 3.88 -1.32 3.49
CA VAL A 43 5.32 -1.08 3.51
C VAL A 43 5.63 0.38 3.21
N SER A 44 6.72 0.87 3.81
CA SER A 44 7.35 2.13 3.44
C SER A 44 8.52 1.86 2.51
N THR A 45 8.56 2.50 1.35
CA THR A 45 9.63 2.34 0.34
C THR A 45 10.42 3.63 0.12
N LYS A 46 11.67 3.50 -0.32
CA LYS A 46 12.50 4.68 -0.64
C LYS A 46 11.85 5.56 -1.73
N PRO A 47 11.98 6.89 -1.65
CA PRO A 47 11.56 7.81 -2.71
C PRO A 47 12.32 7.59 -4.03
N ARG A 48 13.55 7.05 -3.98
CA ARG A 48 14.31 6.57 -5.13
C ARG A 48 14.74 5.12 -4.91
N LEU A 49 14.45 4.25 -5.87
CA LEU A 49 14.85 2.84 -5.82
C LEU A 49 16.36 2.68 -6.05
N SER A 50 16.93 1.53 -5.70
CA SER A 50 18.37 1.25 -5.85
C SER A 50 18.85 1.31 -7.31
N ASP A 51 17.95 1.12 -8.28
CA ASP A 51 18.24 1.25 -9.72
C ASP A 51 18.16 2.70 -10.22
N GLY A 52 17.90 3.66 -9.33
CA GLY A 52 17.80 5.09 -9.61
C GLY A 52 16.39 5.57 -9.96
N THR A 53 15.42 4.66 -10.15
CA THR A 53 14.05 5.00 -10.54
C THR A 53 13.34 5.81 -9.45
N PRO A 54 12.78 6.99 -9.75
CA PRO A 54 11.89 7.70 -8.82
C PRO A 54 10.63 6.89 -8.51
N PHE A 55 10.29 6.78 -7.23
CA PHE A 55 9.13 6.03 -6.76
C PHE A 55 8.25 6.91 -5.87
N PRO A 56 7.15 7.50 -6.41
CA PRO A 56 6.37 8.50 -5.70
C PRO A 56 5.57 7.95 -4.51
N THR A 57 5.29 6.64 -4.50
CA THR A 57 4.49 5.99 -3.47
C THR A 57 5.38 5.61 -2.28
N LEU A 58 5.32 6.39 -1.20
CA LEU A 58 5.98 6.06 0.06
C LEU A 58 5.29 4.89 0.77
N TYR A 59 3.97 4.96 0.94
CA TYR A 59 3.15 3.95 1.63
C TYR A 59 2.47 3.02 0.62
N TYR A 60 2.93 1.78 0.52
CA TYR A 60 2.45 0.80 -0.45
C TYR A 60 1.66 -0.32 0.25
N LEU A 61 0.38 -0.44 -0.09
CA LEU A 61 -0.51 -1.50 0.41
C LEU A 61 -0.10 -2.85 -0.23
N CYS A 62 0.37 -3.79 0.59
CA CYS A 62 0.88 -5.08 0.13
C CYS A 62 -0.02 -6.27 0.50
N HIS A 63 -0.86 -6.15 1.55
CA HIS A 63 -1.71 -7.25 2.00
C HIS A 63 -2.69 -7.70 0.89
N PRO A 64 -2.71 -8.98 0.49
CA PRO A 64 -3.54 -9.47 -0.61
C PRO A 64 -5.04 -9.25 -0.40
N ALA A 65 -5.59 -9.60 0.78
CA ALA A 65 -7.02 -9.40 1.06
C ALA A 65 -7.42 -7.90 1.06
N ALA A 66 -6.65 -7.03 1.73
CA ALA A 66 -6.87 -5.58 1.67
C ALA A 66 -6.82 -5.05 0.22
N THR A 67 -5.82 -5.48 -0.56
CA THR A 67 -5.67 -5.08 -1.96
C THR A 67 -6.86 -5.53 -2.81
N ALA A 68 -7.36 -6.74 -2.59
CA ALA A 68 -8.55 -7.27 -3.27
C ALA A 68 -9.81 -6.46 -2.89
N ALA A 69 -10.04 -6.21 -1.60
CA ALA A 69 -11.18 -5.44 -1.12
C ALA A 69 -11.18 -4.01 -1.68
N VAL A 70 -10.02 -3.34 -1.69
CA VAL A 70 -9.89 -1.99 -2.28
C VAL A 70 -10.08 -2.02 -3.80
N SER A 71 -9.56 -3.04 -4.48
CA SER A 71 -9.80 -3.23 -5.93
C SER A 71 -11.29 -3.38 -6.25
N THR A 72 -12.05 -4.08 -5.41
CA THR A 72 -13.50 -4.19 -5.55
C THR A 72 -14.20 -2.83 -5.43
N LEU A 73 -13.77 -1.97 -4.50
CA LEU A 73 -14.31 -0.60 -4.40
C LEU A 73 -14.01 0.22 -5.67
N GLU A 74 -12.78 0.17 -6.16
CA GLU A 74 -12.39 0.88 -7.39
C GLU A 74 -13.21 0.41 -8.60
N ALA A 75 -13.37 -0.91 -8.76
CA ALA A 75 -14.17 -1.49 -9.85
C ALA A 75 -15.66 -1.11 -9.78
N ASN A 76 -16.18 -0.88 -8.57
CA ASN A 76 -17.56 -0.47 -8.35
C ASN A 76 -17.78 1.05 -8.45
N GLY A 77 -16.77 1.83 -8.83
CA GLY A 77 -16.90 3.28 -9.05
C GLY A 77 -16.82 4.14 -7.79
N VAL A 78 -16.44 3.57 -6.64
CA VAL A 78 -16.39 4.27 -5.35
C VAL A 78 -15.41 5.46 -5.37
N MET A 79 -14.37 5.43 -6.21
CA MET A 79 -13.47 6.58 -6.38
C MET A 79 -14.21 7.85 -6.82
N THR A 80 -15.18 7.73 -7.72
CA THR A 80 -15.96 8.87 -8.22
C THR A 80 -16.83 9.45 -7.10
N GLU A 81 -17.45 8.58 -6.30
CA GLU A 81 -18.25 8.98 -5.15
C GLU A 81 -17.42 9.72 -4.10
N LEU A 82 -16.25 9.19 -3.77
CA LEU A 82 -15.36 9.81 -2.78
C LEU A 82 -14.73 11.11 -3.32
N ALA A 83 -14.44 11.19 -4.62
CA ALA A 83 -13.96 12.42 -5.25
C ALA A 83 -15.00 13.55 -5.19
N ALA A 84 -16.29 13.22 -5.26
CA ALA A 84 -17.37 14.21 -5.12
C ALA A 84 -17.48 14.83 -3.72
N LEU A 85 -16.79 14.25 -2.72
CA LEU A 85 -16.73 14.79 -1.36
C LEU A 85 -15.60 15.82 -1.18
N LEU A 86 -14.76 16.07 -2.18
CA LEU A 86 -13.60 16.97 -2.09
C LEU A 86 -14.00 18.45 -2.14
N GLU A 87 -14.80 18.88 -1.16
CA GLU A 87 -15.26 20.25 -0.96
C GLU A 87 -15.19 20.61 0.53
N GLY A 88 -15.14 21.92 0.84
CA GLY A 88 -15.12 22.42 2.21
C GLY A 88 -14.04 21.77 3.08
N ASP A 89 -14.43 21.40 4.31
CA ASP A 89 -13.53 20.83 5.32
C ASP A 89 -12.83 19.53 4.86
N VAL A 90 -13.47 18.73 4.00
CA VAL A 90 -12.87 17.49 3.47
C VAL A 90 -11.73 17.82 2.52
N ALA A 91 -11.88 18.84 1.67
CA ALA A 91 -10.81 19.29 0.78
C ALA A 91 -9.61 19.83 1.56
N ASP A 92 -9.87 20.55 2.66
CA ASP A 92 -8.82 21.09 3.53
C ASP A 92 -8.09 19.98 4.29
N ALA A 93 -8.82 19.01 4.85
CA ALA A 93 -8.23 17.84 5.49
C ALA A 93 -7.42 16.97 4.49
N TYR A 94 -7.91 16.79 3.25
CA TYR A 94 -7.19 16.05 2.22
C TYR A 94 -5.93 16.79 1.72
N ARG A 95 -5.92 18.13 1.76
CA ARG A 95 -4.73 18.95 1.54
C ARG A 95 -3.72 18.82 2.69
N ALA A 96 -4.18 18.82 3.93
CA ALA A 96 -3.31 18.56 5.08
C ALA A 96 -2.68 17.14 4.99
N ALA A 97 -3.46 16.14 4.57
CA ALA A 97 -2.96 14.78 4.32
C ALA A 97 -1.86 14.76 3.24
N HIS A 98 -2.06 15.52 2.17
CA HIS A 98 -1.06 15.68 1.11
C HIS A 98 0.25 16.28 1.64
N GLU A 99 0.17 17.35 2.42
CA GLU A 99 1.33 18.01 3.01
C GLU A 99 2.07 17.10 4.01
N ALA A 100 1.34 16.37 4.85
CA ALA A 100 1.92 15.39 5.76
C ALA A 100 2.66 14.27 5.02
N PHE A 101 2.05 13.73 3.96
CA PHE A 101 2.69 12.71 3.11
C PHE A 101 4.00 13.24 2.49
N LEU A 102 3.99 14.47 1.99
CA LEU A 102 5.18 15.09 1.42
C LEU A 102 6.26 15.27 2.49
N ALA A 103 5.90 15.78 3.67
CA ALA A 103 6.84 15.95 4.78
C ALA A 103 7.50 14.63 5.20
N ASP A 104 6.71 13.55 5.32
CA ASP A 104 7.23 12.22 5.60
C ASP A 104 8.25 11.78 4.54
N ARG A 105 7.91 11.95 3.25
CA ARG A 105 8.78 11.51 2.16
C ARG A 105 10.06 12.35 2.06
N GLU A 106 9.95 13.67 2.18
CA GLU A 106 11.08 14.61 2.16
C GLU A 106 12.03 14.40 3.34
N SER A 107 11.54 13.89 4.47
CA SER A 107 12.40 13.53 5.61
C SER A 107 13.34 12.36 5.32
N ILE A 108 13.05 11.55 4.30
CA ILE A 108 13.83 10.38 3.89
C ILE A 108 14.82 10.75 2.80
N GLU A 109 14.33 11.30 1.69
CA GLU A 109 15.13 11.70 0.53
C GLU A 109 14.34 12.69 -0.33
N HIS A 110 14.98 13.81 -0.67
CA HIS A 110 14.46 14.73 -1.67
C HIS A 110 14.73 14.20 -3.09
N VAL A 111 13.68 14.07 -3.91
CA VAL A 111 13.74 13.56 -5.28
C VAL A 111 13.01 14.53 -6.21
N GLU A 112 13.79 15.31 -6.96
CA GLU A 112 13.30 16.40 -7.83
C GLU A 112 12.19 15.94 -8.80
N GLU A 113 12.32 14.74 -9.38
CA GLU A 113 11.39 14.22 -10.39
C GLU A 113 9.96 13.98 -9.85
N ILE A 114 9.82 13.86 -8.53
CA ILE A 114 8.53 13.62 -7.85
C ILE A 114 8.22 14.70 -6.81
N ALA A 115 8.97 15.81 -6.80
CA ALA A 115 8.76 16.92 -5.88
C ALA A 115 7.31 17.45 -5.97
N GLY A 116 6.67 17.64 -4.82
CA GLY A 116 5.26 18.07 -4.73
C GLY A 116 4.22 17.04 -5.19
N VAL A 117 4.61 15.86 -5.69
CA VAL A 117 3.69 14.79 -6.09
C VAL A 117 3.51 13.80 -4.96
N SER A 118 2.35 13.75 -4.30
CA SER A 118 2.04 12.70 -3.32
C SER A 118 1.32 11.50 -3.96
N ALA A 119 0.78 10.59 -3.13
CA ALA A 119 0.09 9.40 -3.60
C ALA A 119 -1.43 9.61 -3.88
N GLY A 120 -2.03 8.69 -4.64
CA GLY A 120 -3.50 8.55 -4.76
C GLY A 120 -4.24 9.68 -5.50
N GLY A 121 -3.54 10.65 -6.09
CA GLY A 121 -4.15 11.80 -6.78
C GLY A 121 -4.39 13.03 -5.90
N MET A 122 -3.99 12.97 -4.63
CA MET A 122 -3.97 14.10 -3.69
C MET A 122 -3.31 15.37 -4.29
N PRO A 123 -3.72 16.57 -3.85
CA PRO A 123 -4.83 16.86 -2.93
C PRO A 123 -6.16 17.16 -3.65
N THR A 124 -6.23 17.02 -4.97
CA THR A 124 -7.40 17.51 -5.75
C THR A 124 -8.18 16.42 -6.45
N ARG A 125 -7.68 15.18 -6.45
CA ARG A 125 -8.32 14.04 -7.12
C ARG A 125 -8.21 12.77 -6.29
N VAL A 126 -9.04 11.80 -6.63
CA VAL A 126 -8.97 10.41 -6.16
C VAL A 126 -8.68 9.53 -7.37
N LYS A 127 -7.42 9.09 -7.52
CA LYS A 127 -6.96 8.28 -8.66
C LYS A 127 -6.72 6.81 -8.32
N CYS A 128 -6.40 6.52 -7.06
CA CYS A 128 -6.09 5.18 -6.59
C CYS A 128 -6.34 5.10 -5.08
N LEU A 129 -7.29 4.27 -4.68
CA LEU A 129 -7.63 4.02 -3.29
C LEU A 129 -6.57 3.20 -2.58
N HIS A 130 -5.83 2.29 -3.24
CA HIS A 130 -4.77 1.52 -2.57
C HIS A 130 -3.72 2.43 -1.93
N ALA A 131 -3.37 3.50 -2.64
CA ALA A 131 -2.44 4.51 -2.14
C ALA A 131 -3.02 5.31 -0.95
N LEU A 132 -4.29 5.69 -1.01
CA LEU A 132 -4.92 6.49 0.05
C LEU A 132 -5.19 5.66 1.31
N VAL A 133 -5.64 4.42 1.13
CA VAL A 133 -5.77 3.42 2.19
C VAL A 133 -4.40 3.11 2.81
N GLY A 134 -3.37 2.92 1.99
CA GLY A 134 -2.00 2.72 2.46
C GLY A 134 -1.52 3.87 3.34
N HIS A 135 -1.76 5.11 2.92
CA HIS A 135 -1.44 6.30 3.72
C HIS A 135 -2.25 6.35 5.03
N SER A 136 -3.55 6.04 4.99
CA SER A 136 -4.42 6.08 6.19
C SER A 136 -4.00 5.04 7.24
N LEU A 137 -3.67 3.81 6.81
CA LEU A 137 -3.17 2.77 7.71
C LEU A 137 -1.80 3.11 8.31
N ALA A 138 -0.96 3.86 7.57
CA ALA A 138 0.36 4.28 8.04
C ALA A 138 0.26 5.43 9.05
N ALA A 139 -0.39 6.53 8.67
CA ALA A 139 -0.47 7.76 9.44
C ALA A 139 -1.53 7.72 10.55
N GLY A 140 -2.57 6.92 10.35
CA GLY A 140 -3.64 6.65 11.30
C GLY A 140 -4.97 7.34 11.01
N PRO A 141 -6.04 6.92 11.72
CA PRO A 141 -7.39 7.44 11.51
C PRO A 141 -7.46 8.96 11.64
N GLY A 142 -8.19 9.58 10.73
CA GLY A 142 -8.41 11.03 10.68
C GLY A 142 -7.34 11.81 9.94
N VAL A 143 -6.24 11.18 9.52
CA VAL A 143 -5.19 11.87 8.75
C VAL A 143 -5.56 12.01 7.28
N ASN A 144 -6.12 10.97 6.66
CA ASN A 144 -6.48 10.98 5.25
C ASN A 144 -7.96 10.62 5.09
N PRO A 145 -8.86 11.62 5.00
CA PRO A 145 -10.29 11.39 5.08
C PRO A 145 -10.81 10.46 3.96
N ILE A 146 -10.24 10.53 2.76
CA ILE A 146 -10.66 9.66 1.65
C ILE A 146 -10.21 8.22 1.85
N GLY A 147 -8.99 8.01 2.35
CA GLY A 147 -8.52 6.66 2.62
C GLY A 147 -9.22 6.03 3.82
N ASP A 148 -9.58 6.81 4.85
CA ASP A 148 -10.39 6.38 5.97
C ASP A 148 -11.80 5.94 5.51
N LEU A 149 -12.48 6.77 4.71
CA LEU A 149 -13.79 6.43 4.13
C LEU A 149 -13.72 5.18 3.23
N ALA A 150 -12.61 4.99 2.50
CA ALA A 150 -12.41 3.80 1.70
C ALA A 150 -12.21 2.54 2.58
N LEU A 151 -11.47 2.65 3.68
CA LEU A 151 -11.31 1.56 4.66
C LEU A 151 -12.65 1.18 5.30
N GLU A 152 -13.47 2.16 5.71
CA GLU A 152 -14.79 1.90 6.28
C GLU A 152 -15.73 1.15 5.34
N ARG A 153 -15.59 1.36 4.02
CA ARG A 153 -16.39 0.69 2.99
C ARG A 153 -15.80 -0.64 2.54
N ALA A 154 -14.53 -0.91 2.80
CA ALA A 154 -13.87 -2.11 2.34
C ALA A 154 -14.39 -3.33 3.11
N ALA A 155 -14.57 -4.46 2.41
CA ALA A 155 -14.87 -5.74 3.02
C ALA A 155 -13.59 -6.40 3.58
N TRP A 156 -12.81 -5.64 4.35
CA TRP A 156 -11.55 -6.06 4.98
C TRP A 156 -11.26 -5.17 6.18
N SER A 157 -10.63 -5.72 7.23
CA SER A 157 -10.17 -4.96 8.40
C SER A 157 -8.79 -5.43 8.84
N PRO A 158 -7.90 -4.53 9.30
CA PRO A 158 -6.62 -4.93 9.89
C PRO A 158 -6.79 -5.77 11.17
N ASP A 159 -7.95 -5.68 11.83
CA ASP A 159 -8.23 -6.34 13.10
C ASP A 159 -8.75 -7.79 12.94
N VAL A 160 -9.06 -8.21 11.71
CA VAL A 160 -9.47 -9.58 11.38
C VAL A 160 -8.42 -10.19 10.45
N CYS A 161 -7.82 -11.30 10.89
CA CYS A 161 -6.76 -11.93 10.10
C CYS A 161 -7.32 -12.64 8.86
N GLU A 162 -6.87 -12.19 7.68
CA GLU A 162 -7.14 -12.80 6.38
C GLU A 162 -5.83 -13.04 5.61
N CYS A 163 -4.72 -13.24 6.34
CA CYS A 163 -3.44 -13.60 5.76
C CYS A 163 -3.47 -15.02 5.19
N ALA A 164 -2.69 -15.24 4.12
CA ALA A 164 -2.35 -16.59 3.71
C ALA A 164 -1.42 -17.23 4.77
N ASP A 165 -1.35 -18.56 4.75
CA ASP A 165 -0.30 -19.26 5.48
C ASP A 165 1.03 -19.06 4.74
N TYR A 166 1.87 -18.15 5.25
CA TYR A 166 3.16 -17.83 4.66
C TYR A 166 4.25 -18.87 4.97
N ASP A 167 3.97 -19.85 5.82
CA ASP A 167 4.90 -20.92 6.21
C ASP A 167 4.59 -22.25 5.49
N ALA A 168 3.43 -22.35 4.83
CA ALA A 168 3.10 -23.48 3.99
C ALA A 168 4.08 -23.62 2.81
N GLU A 169 4.64 -24.83 2.62
CA GLU A 169 5.46 -25.10 1.44
C GLU A 169 4.66 -24.88 0.15
N PRO A 170 5.25 -24.27 -0.90
CA PRO A 170 4.57 -24.09 -2.16
C PRO A 170 4.17 -25.47 -2.70
N ALA A 171 2.87 -25.68 -2.91
CA ALA A 171 2.36 -26.92 -3.48
C ALA A 171 3.08 -27.19 -4.80
N ASN A 172 3.86 -28.28 -4.83
CA ASN A 172 4.63 -28.71 -6.00
C ASN A 172 3.82 -28.55 -7.28
N SER A 173 4.25 -27.65 -8.16
CA SER A 173 3.77 -27.61 -9.54
C SER A 173 4.27 -28.88 -10.23
N THR A 174 3.44 -29.92 -10.23
CA THR A 174 3.65 -31.10 -11.07
C THR A 174 3.62 -30.67 -12.53
N THR A 175 4.79 -30.46 -13.13
CA THR A 175 4.96 -30.56 -14.58
C THR A 175 4.76 -32.01 -14.97
N ASP A 176 3.55 -32.37 -15.37
CA ASP A 176 3.31 -33.60 -16.13
C ASP A 176 3.84 -33.38 -17.56
N GLY A 177 5.13 -33.65 -17.71
CA GLY A 177 5.78 -33.80 -19.01
C GLY A 177 5.51 -35.18 -19.57
N SER A 178 4.31 -35.40 -20.10
CA SER A 178 4.00 -36.57 -20.92
C SER A 178 3.90 -36.14 -22.38
N ALA A 179 5.02 -36.19 -23.10
CA ALA A 179 5.02 -36.20 -24.56
C ALA A 179 4.76 -37.63 -25.05
N PRO A 180 3.79 -37.89 -25.94
CA PRO A 180 3.66 -39.20 -26.54
C PRO A 180 4.69 -39.39 -27.67
N ASP A 181 5.41 -40.51 -27.58
CA ASP A 181 6.37 -41.01 -28.56
C ASP A 181 5.79 -41.10 -29.98
N ALA A 182 6.63 -40.72 -30.93
CA ALA A 182 6.40 -40.84 -32.37
C ALA A 182 6.29 -42.30 -32.82
N ARG A 183 5.33 -42.56 -33.73
CA ARG A 183 5.40 -43.63 -34.73
C ARG A 183 4.88 -43.10 -36.07
#